data_AF-A0A7V9RBU5-F1
#
_entry.id   AF-A0A7V9RBU5-F1
#
_cell.length_a   1.000
_cell.length_b   1.000
_cell.length_c   1.000
_cell.angle_alpha   90.00
_cell.angle_beta   90.00
_cell.angle_gamma   90.00
#
_symmetry.space_group_name_H-M   'P 1'
#
loop_
_entity.id
_entity.type
_entity.pdbx_description
1 polymer ?
#
loop_
_entity_poly.entity_id
_entity_poly.type
_entity_poly.pdbx_seq_one_letter_code
_entity_poly.pdbx_strand_id
1 'polypeptide(L)'
;MPRLARHLHVGGAAAATEHVVALSTLPDDPRIAYRLAELAVNSTISPERGQYWKSAWDLIARTRDTRVIDSLRQDFHDFTGTYYDHHNSGRRILAPFLLAEPPASPLDASDHKLINQITAAVDAIVPDHVESERTLLADIYANWDDEAPRLVYADWLIEREHLRGQLIVLSCKQAREKTLSKGEEQQRKALRGGFRSPTYLYGVLSDFEHVIERGLPARLEVNWSSSPISMRRLAGDPLLPCVDSIDFDCHDQRGRSNPEDLAGVMLDPSATRLVRVANVPNDVQGNQAVDPRYLRSGSSRLADTLEPLVRAQWKRDGQSFLRK
;
A
#
# COMPACT_ATOMS: atom_id res chain seq x y z
N MET A 1 -11.19 5.54 -9.81
CA MET A 1 -10.12 6.55 -9.76
C MET A 1 -9.60 6.72 -11.18
N PRO A 2 -9.50 7.95 -11.73
CA PRO A 2 -9.05 8.17 -13.09
C PRO A 2 -7.67 7.54 -13.31
N ARG A 3 -7.47 6.85 -14.45
CA ARG A 3 -6.18 6.22 -14.81
C ARG A 3 -5.01 7.22 -14.66
N LEU A 4 -5.24 8.50 -14.96
CA LEU A 4 -4.28 9.60 -14.82
C LEU A 4 -3.73 9.76 -13.39
N ALA A 5 -4.58 9.66 -12.36
CA ALA A 5 -4.14 9.88 -10.98
C ALA A 5 -3.22 8.76 -10.46
N ARG A 6 -3.35 7.54 -11.01
CA ARG A 6 -2.47 6.40 -10.72
C ARG A 6 -1.12 6.49 -11.45
N HIS A 7 -1.10 7.18 -12.59
CA HIS A 7 0.08 7.33 -13.44
C HIS A 7 0.78 8.68 -13.30
N LEU A 8 0.52 9.41 -12.21
CA LEU A 8 1.10 10.73 -11.98
C LEU A 8 2.63 10.78 -12.12
N HIS A 9 3.36 9.67 -11.96
CA HIS A 9 4.82 9.63 -12.12
C HIS A 9 5.33 8.80 -13.29
N VAL A 10 4.44 8.17 -14.05
CA VAL A 10 4.83 7.41 -15.24
C VAL A 10 5.30 8.41 -16.29
N GLY A 11 6.48 8.18 -16.87
CA GLY A 11 7.11 9.09 -17.84
C GLY A 11 8.06 10.13 -17.23
N GLY A 12 8.35 10.05 -15.92
CA GLY A 12 9.31 10.91 -15.25
C GLY A 12 8.74 12.27 -14.87
N ALA A 13 9.63 13.21 -14.51
CA ALA A 13 9.22 14.48 -13.94
C ALA A 13 8.34 15.28 -14.91
N ALA A 14 8.75 15.54 -16.15
CA ALA A 14 7.99 16.36 -17.10
C ALA A 14 6.53 15.90 -17.24
N ALA A 15 6.32 14.61 -17.49
CA ALA A 15 5.00 13.98 -17.59
C ALA A 15 4.16 14.16 -16.31
N ALA A 16 4.78 14.16 -15.13
CA ALA A 16 4.05 14.36 -13.88
C ALA A 16 3.39 15.75 -13.78
N THR A 17 4.02 16.80 -14.32
CA THR A 17 3.40 18.13 -14.38
C THR A 17 2.22 18.13 -15.32
N GLU A 18 2.39 17.56 -16.52
CA GLU A 18 1.31 17.44 -17.50
C GLU A 18 0.13 16.66 -16.95
N HIS A 19 0.38 15.56 -16.22
CA HIS A 19 -0.67 14.75 -15.61
C HIS A 19 -1.43 15.51 -14.51
N VAL A 20 -0.75 16.24 -13.60
CA VAL A 20 -1.46 17.05 -12.59
C VAL A 20 -2.29 18.15 -13.25
N VAL A 21 -1.74 18.81 -14.28
CA VAL A 21 -2.49 19.81 -15.05
C VAL A 21 -3.71 19.19 -15.73
N ALA A 22 -3.58 18.01 -16.33
CA ALA A 22 -4.71 17.28 -16.91
C ALA A 22 -5.75 16.86 -15.85
N LEU A 23 -5.33 16.46 -14.65
CA LEU A 23 -6.26 16.17 -13.56
C LEU A 23 -7.05 17.40 -13.12
N SER A 24 -6.49 18.62 -13.25
CA SER A 24 -7.18 19.87 -12.88
C SER A 24 -8.39 20.20 -13.77
N THR A 25 -8.46 19.60 -14.97
CA THR A 25 -9.60 19.77 -15.89
C THR A 25 -10.72 18.76 -15.65
N LEU A 26 -10.49 17.73 -14.82
CA LEU A 26 -11.49 16.73 -14.47
C LEU A 26 -12.43 17.26 -13.36
N PRO A 27 -13.65 16.69 -13.24
CA PRO A 27 -14.51 16.92 -12.10
C PRO A 27 -13.82 16.58 -10.78
N ASP A 28 -14.25 17.24 -9.70
CA ASP A 28 -13.69 17.00 -8.37
C ASP A 28 -13.92 15.54 -7.95
N ASP A 29 -12.82 14.83 -7.72
CA ASP A 29 -12.80 13.44 -7.26
C ASP A 29 -11.93 13.36 -6.00
N PRO A 30 -12.52 13.04 -4.84
CA PRO A 30 -11.79 13.00 -3.57
C PRO A 30 -10.66 11.96 -3.57
N ARG A 31 -10.71 10.97 -4.47
CA ARG A 31 -9.60 10.02 -4.66
C ARG A 31 -8.37 10.66 -5.31
N ILE A 32 -8.55 11.69 -6.15
CA ILE A 32 -7.44 12.45 -6.74
C ILE A 32 -6.76 13.29 -5.67
N ALA A 33 -7.55 14.06 -4.90
CA ALA A 33 -7.05 14.90 -3.81
C ALA A 33 -6.29 14.06 -2.78
N TYR A 34 -6.86 12.91 -2.40
CA TYR A 34 -6.20 11.96 -1.53
C TYR A 34 -4.83 11.52 -2.09
N ARG A 35 -4.75 11.10 -3.35
CA ARG A 35 -3.46 10.72 -3.95
C ARG A 35 -2.46 11.88 -4.03
N LEU A 36 -2.90 13.09 -4.33
CA LEU A 36 -2.02 14.26 -4.40
C LEU A 36 -1.46 14.65 -3.03
N ALA A 37 -2.29 14.59 -1.98
CA ALA A 37 -1.82 14.72 -0.60
C ALA A 37 -0.81 13.61 -0.26
N GLU A 38 -1.04 12.42 -0.81
CA GLU A 38 -0.11 11.30 -0.90
C GLU A 38 1.34 11.69 -1.24
N LEU A 39 1.43 12.34 -2.38
CA LEU A 39 2.69 12.65 -3.06
C LEU A 39 3.38 13.87 -2.47
N ALA A 40 2.58 14.79 -1.94
CA ALA A 40 3.02 15.93 -1.16
C ALA A 40 3.87 15.53 0.05
N VAL A 41 3.41 14.53 0.80
CA VAL A 41 4.08 14.05 2.00
C VAL A 41 5.38 13.29 1.69
N ASN A 42 5.37 12.51 0.61
CA ASN A 42 6.42 11.52 0.33
C ASN A 42 7.53 12.01 -0.61
N SER A 43 7.72 13.32 -0.77
CA SER A 43 8.19 13.96 -2.01
C SER A 43 9.40 13.30 -2.70
N THR A 44 9.13 12.51 -3.74
CA THR A 44 10.10 12.16 -4.80
C THR A 44 10.16 13.22 -5.90
N ILE A 45 9.28 14.23 -5.82
CA ILE A 45 9.15 15.32 -6.78
C ILE A 45 9.93 16.52 -6.30
N SER A 46 10.78 17.05 -7.18
CA SER A 46 11.62 18.21 -6.86
C SER A 46 10.77 19.40 -6.33
N PRO A 47 11.22 20.06 -5.25
CA PRO A 47 10.54 21.23 -4.69
C PRO A 47 10.51 22.42 -5.64
N GLU A 48 11.42 22.48 -6.62
CA GLU A 48 11.55 23.57 -7.59
C GLU A 48 10.43 23.60 -8.64
N ARG A 49 9.57 22.56 -8.65
CA ARG A 49 8.50 22.40 -9.64
C ARG A 49 7.26 23.19 -9.24
N GLY A 50 7.38 24.51 -9.21
CA GLY A 50 6.33 25.41 -8.74
C GLY A 50 4.96 25.17 -9.38
N GLN A 51 4.90 24.95 -10.70
CA GLN A 51 3.62 24.69 -11.39
C GLN A 51 2.98 23.36 -10.98
N TYR A 52 3.78 22.30 -10.79
CA TYR A 52 3.27 21.01 -10.31
C TYR A 52 2.61 21.18 -8.94
N TRP A 53 3.34 21.77 -8.01
CA TRP A 53 2.87 21.94 -6.64
C TRP A 53 1.68 22.87 -6.54
N LYS A 54 1.69 23.99 -7.28
CA LYS A 54 0.55 24.89 -7.35
C LYS A 54 -0.72 24.16 -7.81
N SER A 55 -0.66 23.45 -8.93
CA SER A 55 -1.81 22.70 -9.46
C SER A 55 -2.26 21.58 -8.51
N ALA A 56 -1.32 20.91 -7.81
CA ALA A 56 -1.66 19.89 -6.83
C ALA A 56 -2.40 20.49 -5.62
N TRP A 57 -1.92 21.60 -5.06
CA TRP A 57 -2.56 22.30 -3.95
C TRP A 57 -3.93 22.86 -4.31
N ASP A 58 -4.06 23.46 -5.50
CA ASP A 58 -5.34 23.95 -6.00
C ASP A 58 -6.36 22.81 -6.11
N LEU A 59 -5.95 21.64 -6.63
CA LEU A 59 -6.79 20.45 -6.72
C LEU A 59 -7.23 19.92 -5.34
N ILE A 60 -6.30 19.84 -4.39
CA ILE A 60 -6.60 19.39 -3.03
C ILE A 60 -7.58 20.35 -2.35
N ALA A 61 -7.33 21.66 -2.44
CA ALA A 61 -8.17 22.69 -1.86
C ALA A 61 -9.57 22.74 -2.49
N ARG A 62 -9.66 22.60 -3.82
CA ARG A 62 -10.93 22.59 -4.55
C ARG A 62 -11.81 21.41 -4.15
N THR A 63 -11.21 20.24 -3.97
CA THR A 63 -11.93 19.00 -3.63
C THR A 63 -12.45 18.98 -2.19
N ARG A 64 -11.79 19.70 -1.26
CA ARG A 64 -12.18 19.79 0.17
C ARG A 64 -12.37 18.43 0.85
N ASP A 65 -11.56 17.43 0.47
CA ASP A 65 -11.62 16.11 1.08
C ASP A 65 -11.04 16.16 2.51
N THR A 66 -11.88 15.99 3.52
CA THR A 66 -11.45 16.04 4.92
C THR A 66 -10.47 14.92 5.27
N ARG A 67 -10.45 13.81 4.51
CA ARG A 67 -9.56 12.67 4.75
C ARG A 67 -8.09 12.98 4.51
N VAL A 68 -7.77 14.08 3.81
CA VAL A 68 -6.38 14.50 3.57
C VAL A 68 -5.82 15.40 4.68
N ILE A 69 -6.69 15.96 5.52
CA ILE A 69 -6.34 17.03 6.46
C ILE A 69 -5.31 16.55 7.48
N ASP A 70 -5.53 15.39 8.08
CA ASP A 70 -4.65 14.90 9.15
C ASP A 70 -3.27 14.52 8.62
N SER A 71 -3.20 13.91 7.44
CA SER A 71 -1.93 13.61 6.76
C SER A 71 -1.18 14.90 6.45
N LEU A 72 -1.85 15.90 5.88
CA LEU A 72 -1.21 17.19 5.59
C LEU A 72 -0.79 17.90 6.88
N ARG A 73 -1.63 17.92 7.93
CA ARG A 73 -1.27 18.53 9.22
C ARG A 73 -0.03 17.89 9.85
N GLN A 74 0.10 16.58 9.77
CA GLN A 74 1.25 15.86 10.34
C GLN A 74 2.56 16.29 9.67
N ASP A 75 2.59 16.44 8.35
CA ASP A 75 3.82 16.76 7.61
C ASP A 75 4.09 18.26 7.49
N PHE A 76 3.04 19.08 7.55
CA PHE A 76 3.18 20.52 7.70
C PHE A 76 3.38 20.97 9.15
N HIS A 77 3.42 20.02 10.11
CA HIS A 77 3.41 19.99 11.60
C HIS A 77 3.15 21.25 12.44
N ASP A 78 3.36 22.45 11.95
CA ASP A 78 3.00 23.70 12.63
C ASP A 78 2.90 24.91 11.70
N PHE A 79 3.18 24.75 10.40
CA PHE A 79 3.31 25.86 9.47
C PHE A 79 4.30 26.94 9.95
N THR A 80 5.22 26.64 10.88
CA THR A 80 6.21 27.57 11.42
C THR A 80 7.63 27.30 10.92
N GLY A 81 7.92 26.09 10.43
CA GLY A 81 9.21 25.75 9.83
C GLY A 81 9.45 26.48 8.49
N THR A 82 10.67 26.99 8.29
CA THR A 82 11.18 27.39 6.97
C THR A 82 11.45 26.15 6.12
N TYR A 83 10.41 25.62 5.50
CA TYR A 83 10.52 24.57 4.49
C TYR A 83 10.25 25.14 3.10
N TYR A 84 10.79 24.49 2.07
CA TYR A 84 10.78 24.86 0.65
C TYR A 84 9.54 25.66 0.17
N ASP A 85 9.72 26.56 -0.81
CA ASP A 85 8.68 27.49 -1.32
C ASP A 85 7.34 26.85 -1.69
N HIS A 86 7.34 25.59 -2.11
CA HIS A 86 6.11 24.85 -2.43
C HIS A 86 5.27 24.52 -1.19
N HIS A 87 5.88 24.31 -0.02
CA HIS A 87 5.16 24.15 1.25
C HIS A 87 4.52 25.46 1.69
N ASN A 88 5.23 26.60 1.52
CA ASN A 88 4.65 27.92 1.75
C ASN A 88 3.43 28.19 0.86
N SER A 89 3.50 27.75 -0.41
CA SER A 89 2.37 27.85 -1.35
C SER A 89 1.20 26.97 -0.92
N GLY A 90 1.48 25.72 -0.52
CA GLY A 90 0.48 24.79 0.00
C GLY A 90 -0.20 25.34 1.25
N ARG A 91 0.58 25.88 2.20
CA ARG A 91 0.06 26.58 3.38
C ARG A 91 -0.92 27.68 3.00
N ARG A 92 -0.55 28.59 2.10
CA ARG A 92 -1.41 29.72 1.72
C ARG A 92 -2.73 29.25 1.10
N ILE A 93 -2.70 28.19 0.31
CA ILE A 93 -3.87 27.66 -0.39
C ILE A 93 -4.76 26.83 0.56
N LEU A 94 -4.15 26.03 1.43
CA LEU A 94 -4.85 25.04 2.25
C LEU A 94 -5.21 25.54 3.66
N ALA A 95 -4.53 26.58 4.18
CA ALA A 95 -4.75 27.10 5.53
C ALA A 95 -6.22 27.41 5.85
N PRO A 96 -7.02 28.03 4.97
CA PRO A 96 -8.43 28.27 5.26
C PRO A 96 -9.23 26.99 5.54
N PHE A 97 -8.83 25.86 4.96
CA PHE A 97 -9.48 24.56 5.14
C PHE A 97 -8.89 23.78 6.30
N LEU A 98 -7.56 23.82 6.46
CA LEU A 98 -6.84 23.08 7.50
C LEU A 98 -6.98 23.72 8.88
N LEU A 99 -7.15 25.04 8.94
CA LEU A 99 -7.33 25.81 10.18
C LEU A 99 -8.81 26.13 10.46
N ALA A 100 -9.73 25.72 9.57
CA ALA A 100 -11.14 25.74 9.89
C ALA A 100 -11.38 24.94 11.19
N GLU A 101 -12.28 25.44 12.04
CA GLU A 101 -12.61 24.82 13.32
C GLU A 101 -12.94 23.33 13.15
N PRO A 102 -12.60 22.50 14.16
CA PRO A 102 -12.73 21.05 14.10
C PRO A 102 -14.17 20.61 13.79
N PRO A 103 -14.34 19.39 13.25
CA PRO A 103 -15.54 18.99 12.53
C PRO A 103 -16.78 19.00 13.41
N ALA A 104 -17.93 18.98 12.71
CA ALA A 104 -19.28 18.93 13.25
C ALA A 104 -19.41 18.02 14.48
N SER A 105 -20.32 18.41 15.37
CA SER A 105 -20.65 17.70 16.60
C SER A 105 -20.68 16.17 16.40
N PRO A 106 -20.20 15.39 17.39
CA PRO A 106 -20.24 13.94 17.32
C PRO A 106 -21.64 13.46 16.94
N LEU A 107 -21.70 12.46 16.05
CA LEU A 107 -22.94 11.86 15.59
C LEU A 107 -23.78 11.42 16.78
N ASP A 108 -25.06 11.77 16.76
CA ASP A 108 -25.97 11.35 17.82
C ASP A 108 -26.49 9.92 17.58
N ALA A 109 -27.28 9.41 18.53
CA ALA A 109 -27.86 8.07 18.42
C ALA A 109 -28.79 7.90 17.20
N SER A 110 -29.40 8.99 16.72
CA SER A 110 -30.27 8.98 15.54
C SER A 110 -29.43 8.82 14.27
N ASP A 111 -28.33 9.54 14.15
CA ASP A 111 -27.40 9.43 13.02
C ASP A 111 -26.80 8.02 12.94
N HIS A 112 -26.36 7.47 14.08
CA HIS A 112 -25.86 6.09 14.13
C HIS A 112 -26.91 5.08 13.67
N LYS A 113 -28.18 5.28 14.03
CA LYS A 113 -29.28 4.42 13.59
C LYS A 113 -29.47 4.51 12.07
N LEU A 114 -29.41 5.71 11.49
CA LEU A 114 -29.56 5.91 10.04
C LEU A 114 -28.39 5.30 9.27
N ILE A 115 -27.16 5.47 9.76
CA ILE A 115 -25.97 4.84 9.16
C ILE A 115 -26.12 3.31 9.13
N ASN A 116 -26.52 2.71 10.25
CA ASN A 116 -26.74 1.26 10.31
C ASN A 116 -27.81 0.77 9.32
N GLN A 117 -28.87 1.56 9.10
CA GLN A 117 -29.90 1.24 8.12
C GLN A 117 -29.38 1.33 6.67
N ILE A 118 -28.58 2.34 6.35
CA ILE A 118 -27.96 2.49 5.04
C ILE A 118 -26.98 1.33 4.79
N THR A 119 -26.13 1.00 5.76
CA THR A 119 -25.19 -0.13 5.66
C THR A 119 -25.94 -1.42 5.39
N ALA A 120 -26.97 -1.74 6.18
CA ALA A 120 -27.77 -2.96 5.98
C ALA A 120 -28.48 -2.98 4.61
N ALA A 121 -28.97 -1.84 4.14
CA ALA A 121 -29.60 -1.75 2.81
C ALA A 121 -28.58 -1.94 1.68
N VAL A 122 -27.38 -1.39 1.80
CA VAL A 122 -26.29 -1.62 0.84
C VAL A 122 -25.91 -3.10 0.83
N ASP A 123 -25.72 -3.71 1.99
CA ASP A 123 -25.38 -5.14 2.11
C ASP A 123 -26.47 -6.03 1.52
N ALA A 124 -27.74 -5.67 1.65
CA ALA A 124 -28.86 -6.41 1.06
C ALA A 124 -28.99 -6.25 -0.46
N ILE A 125 -28.48 -5.15 -1.03
CA ILE A 125 -28.52 -4.89 -2.49
C ILE A 125 -27.35 -5.57 -3.20
N VAL A 126 -26.23 -5.78 -2.50
CA VAL A 126 -25.09 -6.52 -3.06
C VAL A 126 -25.47 -8.01 -3.09
N PRO A 127 -25.65 -8.63 -4.28
CA PRO A 127 -26.07 -10.03 -4.35
C PRO A 127 -25.09 -10.95 -3.64
N ASP A 128 -25.60 -12.06 -3.11
CA ASP A 128 -24.90 -13.20 -2.48
C ASP A 128 -23.84 -13.89 -3.39
N HIS A 129 -23.53 -13.29 -4.54
CA HIS A 129 -22.52 -13.72 -5.51
C HIS A 129 -21.17 -13.02 -5.35
N VAL A 130 -21.02 -12.17 -4.34
CA VAL A 130 -19.73 -11.53 -4.08
C VAL A 130 -18.94 -12.40 -3.11
N GLU A 131 -18.34 -13.47 -3.64
CA GLU A 131 -17.09 -13.92 -3.05
C GLU A 131 -16.18 -12.69 -2.95
N SER A 132 -15.91 -12.28 -1.72
CA SER A 132 -15.02 -11.16 -1.48
C SER A 132 -13.64 -11.54 -2.02
N GLU A 133 -12.90 -10.59 -2.57
CA GLU A 133 -11.51 -10.81 -3.01
C GLU A 133 -10.68 -11.50 -1.90
N ARG A 134 -10.95 -11.16 -0.63
CA ARG A 134 -10.30 -11.79 0.53
C ARG A 134 -10.61 -13.27 0.67
N THR A 135 -11.84 -13.71 0.38
CA THR A 135 -12.23 -15.12 0.44
C THR A 135 -11.48 -15.93 -0.61
N LEU A 136 -11.48 -15.44 -1.85
CA LEU A 136 -10.73 -16.06 -2.95
C LEU A 136 -9.23 -16.15 -2.67
N LEU A 137 -8.64 -15.08 -2.13
CA LEU A 137 -7.23 -15.05 -1.76
C LEU A 137 -6.91 -15.94 -0.56
N ALA A 138 -7.84 -16.10 0.39
CA ALA A 138 -7.70 -17.04 1.50
C ALA A 138 -7.68 -18.50 0.99
N ASP A 139 -8.50 -18.85 0.01
CA ASP A 139 -8.51 -20.18 -0.60
C ASP A 139 -7.22 -20.47 -1.39
N ILE A 140 -6.71 -19.48 -2.11
CA ILE A 140 -5.39 -19.55 -2.76
C ILE A 140 -4.28 -19.72 -1.72
N TYR A 141 -4.35 -18.98 -0.62
CA TYR A 141 -3.37 -19.07 0.47
C TYR A 141 -3.38 -20.47 1.10
N ALA A 142 -4.56 -21.02 1.41
CA ALA A 142 -4.70 -22.35 1.97
C ALA A 142 -4.22 -23.44 1.00
N ASN A 143 -4.32 -23.21 -0.31
CA ASN A 143 -3.99 -24.18 -1.36
C ASN A 143 -2.99 -23.60 -2.36
N TRP A 144 -1.84 -23.10 -1.89
CA TRP A 144 -0.87 -22.38 -2.72
C TRP A 144 -0.38 -23.17 -3.94
N ASP A 145 -0.32 -24.49 -3.87
CA ASP A 145 0.11 -25.30 -5.01
C ASP A 145 -1.02 -25.63 -6.00
N ASP A 146 -2.28 -25.43 -5.62
CA ASP A 146 -3.45 -25.72 -6.45
C ASP A 146 -3.70 -24.61 -7.47
N GLU A 147 -3.97 -24.99 -8.71
CA GLU A 147 -4.32 -24.07 -9.79
C GLU A 147 -5.80 -23.67 -9.75
N ALA A 148 -6.67 -24.53 -9.22
CA ALA A 148 -8.12 -24.30 -9.22
C ALA A 148 -8.53 -22.98 -8.55
N PRO A 149 -8.17 -22.69 -7.27
CA PRO A 149 -8.58 -21.44 -6.62
C PRO A 149 -7.97 -20.21 -7.30
N ARG A 150 -6.78 -20.35 -7.91
CA ARG A 150 -6.15 -19.28 -8.70
C ARG A 150 -6.92 -18.96 -9.97
N LEU A 151 -7.39 -19.98 -10.69
CA LEU A 151 -8.15 -19.78 -11.92
C LEU A 151 -9.52 -19.15 -11.62
N VAL A 152 -10.19 -19.55 -10.53
CA VAL A 152 -11.43 -18.89 -10.07
C VAL A 152 -11.19 -17.40 -9.78
N TYR A 153 -10.12 -17.08 -9.03
CA TYR A 153 -9.74 -15.69 -8.78
C TYR A 153 -9.36 -14.93 -10.06
N ALA A 154 -8.70 -15.60 -11.01
CA ALA A 154 -8.36 -15.01 -12.29
C ALA A 154 -9.60 -14.65 -13.12
N ASP A 155 -10.60 -15.53 -13.16
CA ASP A 155 -11.87 -15.27 -13.83
C ASP A 155 -12.61 -14.11 -13.16
N TRP A 156 -12.68 -14.09 -11.83
CA TRP A 156 -13.25 -12.98 -11.05
C TRP A 156 -12.59 -11.62 -11.36
N LEU A 157 -11.27 -11.62 -11.56
CA LEU A 157 -10.49 -10.44 -11.96
C LEU A 157 -10.77 -10.05 -13.43
N ILE A 158 -10.84 -11.02 -14.35
CA ILE A 158 -11.07 -10.79 -15.78
C ILE A 158 -12.46 -10.19 -16.01
N GLU A 159 -13.50 -10.65 -15.31
CA GLU A 159 -14.85 -10.08 -15.36
C GLU A 159 -14.88 -8.59 -14.98
N ARG A 160 -13.90 -8.15 -14.18
CA ARG A 160 -13.71 -6.75 -13.75
C ARG A 160 -12.64 -6.02 -14.58
N GLU A 161 -12.27 -6.58 -15.72
CA GLU A 161 -11.25 -6.06 -16.64
C GLU A 161 -9.87 -5.86 -16.00
N HIS A 162 -9.57 -6.63 -14.95
CA HIS A 162 -8.30 -6.51 -14.23
C HIS A 162 -7.21 -7.39 -14.86
N LEU A 163 -6.15 -6.77 -15.38
CA LEU A 163 -5.10 -7.46 -16.14
C LEU A 163 -4.34 -8.57 -15.36
N ARG A 164 -4.34 -8.50 -14.02
CA ARG A 164 -3.78 -9.56 -13.15
C ARG A 164 -4.40 -10.93 -13.44
N GLY A 165 -5.69 -11.00 -13.77
CA GLY A 165 -6.34 -12.28 -14.09
C GLY A 165 -5.70 -12.97 -15.30
N GLN A 166 -5.42 -12.22 -16.37
CA GLN A 166 -4.71 -12.77 -17.55
C GLN A 166 -3.30 -13.26 -17.18
N LEU A 167 -2.59 -12.54 -16.32
CA LEU A 167 -1.25 -12.94 -15.86
C LEU A 167 -1.28 -14.24 -15.05
N ILE A 168 -2.30 -14.44 -14.22
CA ILE A 168 -2.51 -15.69 -13.47
C ILE A 168 -2.80 -16.84 -14.45
N VAL A 169 -3.74 -16.66 -15.39
CA VAL A 169 -4.06 -17.68 -16.42
C VAL A 169 -2.82 -18.12 -17.19
N LEU A 170 -2.02 -17.17 -17.68
CA LEU A 170 -0.78 -17.46 -18.40
C LEU A 170 0.26 -18.18 -17.52
N SER A 171 0.30 -17.85 -16.23
CA SER A 171 1.22 -18.50 -15.29
C SER A 171 0.80 -19.94 -14.97
N CYS A 172 -0.49 -20.22 -14.76
CA CYS A 172 -1.01 -21.58 -14.61
C CYS A 172 -0.82 -22.39 -15.90
N LYS A 173 -1.09 -21.80 -17.07
CA LYS A 173 -0.85 -22.46 -18.36
C LYS A 173 0.61 -22.87 -18.53
N GLN A 174 1.54 -21.97 -18.21
CA GLN A 174 2.97 -22.29 -18.27
C GLN A 174 3.35 -23.44 -17.32
N ALA A 175 2.78 -23.47 -16.10
CA ALA A 175 3.07 -24.53 -15.14
C ALA A 175 2.66 -25.92 -15.66
N ARG A 176 1.49 -26.03 -16.30
CA ARG A 176 1.00 -27.28 -16.90
C ARG A 176 1.78 -27.70 -18.15
N GLU A 177 2.00 -26.77 -19.07
CA GLU A 177 2.54 -27.07 -20.41
C GLU A 177 4.07 -26.97 -20.47
N LYS A 178 4.72 -26.45 -19.42
CA LYS A 178 6.16 -26.10 -19.32
C LYS A 178 6.64 -25.02 -20.29
N THR A 179 5.93 -24.80 -21.40
CA THR A 179 6.24 -23.79 -22.42
C THR A 179 4.98 -23.05 -22.85
N LEU A 180 5.08 -21.74 -23.06
CA LEU A 180 4.04 -20.92 -23.68
C LEU A 180 4.31 -20.76 -25.18
N SER A 181 3.27 -20.49 -25.96
CA SER A 181 3.47 -20.05 -27.34
C SER A 181 4.21 -18.70 -27.37
N LYS A 182 4.85 -18.36 -28.49
CA LYS A 182 5.59 -17.09 -28.64
C LYS A 182 4.72 -15.85 -28.35
N GLY A 183 3.45 -15.89 -28.77
CA GLY A 183 2.49 -14.80 -28.54
C GLY A 183 2.13 -14.66 -27.05
N GLU A 184 1.90 -15.78 -26.37
CA GLU A 184 1.58 -15.81 -24.94
C GLU A 184 2.76 -15.39 -24.07
N GLU A 185 3.98 -15.79 -24.43
CA GLU A 185 5.20 -15.34 -23.75
C GLU A 185 5.37 -13.82 -23.91
N GLN A 186 5.12 -13.28 -25.11
CA GLN A 186 5.15 -11.84 -25.36
C GLN A 186 4.07 -11.10 -24.56
N GLN A 187 2.85 -11.62 -24.51
CA GLN A 187 1.75 -11.06 -23.71
C GLN A 187 2.10 -11.07 -22.22
N ARG A 188 2.61 -12.20 -21.71
CA ARG A 188 3.04 -12.33 -20.31
C ARG A 188 4.16 -11.36 -19.97
N LYS A 189 5.15 -11.21 -20.85
CA LYS A 189 6.25 -10.23 -20.70
C LYS A 189 5.72 -8.79 -20.68
N ALA A 190 4.74 -8.47 -21.54
CA ALA A 190 4.10 -7.16 -21.54
C ALA A 190 3.33 -6.89 -20.23
N LEU A 191 2.62 -7.90 -19.72
CA LEU A 191 1.89 -7.82 -18.45
C LEU A 191 2.83 -7.67 -17.25
N ARG A 192 3.92 -8.43 -17.18
CA ARG A 192 4.92 -8.29 -16.10
C ARG A 192 5.59 -6.91 -16.08
N GLY A 193 5.56 -6.19 -17.21
CA GLY A 193 6.35 -4.98 -17.39
C GLY A 193 7.85 -5.26 -17.38
N GLY A 194 8.66 -4.27 -17.75
CA GLY A 194 10.10 -4.30 -17.46
C GLY A 194 10.37 -4.10 -15.96
N PHE A 195 11.53 -3.53 -15.61
CA PHE A 195 11.94 -3.17 -14.23
C PHE A 195 10.92 -2.30 -13.45
N ARG A 196 9.81 -1.89 -14.08
CA ARG A 196 8.66 -1.25 -13.45
C ARG A 196 7.41 -1.94 -13.98
N SER A 197 7.01 -3.00 -13.28
CA SER A 197 5.69 -3.62 -13.45
C SER A 197 4.63 -2.51 -13.48
N PRO A 198 3.58 -2.61 -14.31
CA PRO A 198 2.57 -1.58 -14.33
C PRO A 198 2.02 -1.39 -12.91
N THR A 199 2.13 -0.19 -12.35
CA THR A 199 1.82 0.15 -10.94
C THR A 199 0.38 -0.16 -10.51
N TYR A 200 -0.45 -0.63 -11.43
CA TYR A 200 -1.83 -1.01 -11.19
C TYR A 200 -2.04 -2.51 -11.01
N LEU A 201 -1.05 -3.37 -11.29
CA LEU A 201 -1.28 -4.82 -11.23
C LEU A 201 -1.52 -5.30 -9.82
N TYR A 202 -0.84 -4.76 -8.81
CA TYR A 202 -0.92 -5.27 -7.43
C TYR A 202 -1.24 -4.17 -6.41
N GLY A 203 -1.82 -3.06 -6.85
CA GLY A 203 -2.17 -1.95 -5.95
C GLY A 203 -0.95 -1.40 -5.22
N VAL A 204 -1.02 -1.36 -3.90
CA VAL A 204 0.06 -0.86 -3.03
C VAL A 204 1.33 -1.70 -3.18
N LEU A 205 1.20 -3.01 -3.44
CA LEU A 205 2.36 -3.89 -3.63
C LEU A 205 3.21 -3.51 -4.85
N SER A 206 2.65 -2.76 -5.79
CA SER A 206 3.40 -2.31 -6.97
C SER A 206 4.34 -1.13 -6.68
N ASP A 207 4.25 -0.54 -5.49
CA ASP A 207 5.22 0.46 -5.01
C ASP A 207 6.54 -0.20 -4.57
N PHE A 208 6.55 -1.54 -4.42
CA PHE A 208 7.73 -2.32 -4.03
C PHE A 208 8.24 -3.15 -5.21
N GLU A 209 9.53 -3.45 -5.19
CA GLU A 209 10.07 -4.51 -6.05
C GLU A 209 9.46 -5.83 -5.58
N HIS A 210 9.08 -6.69 -6.51
CA HIS A 210 8.38 -7.92 -6.17
C HIS A 210 8.71 -9.04 -7.14
N VAL A 211 8.89 -10.24 -6.58
CA VAL A 211 9.01 -11.46 -7.36
C VAL A 211 7.61 -12.06 -7.52
N ILE A 212 7.20 -12.20 -8.77
CA ILE A 212 5.91 -12.77 -9.13
C ILE A 212 6.07 -14.28 -9.34
N GLU A 213 5.41 -15.07 -8.50
CA GLU A 213 5.26 -16.51 -8.70
C GLU A 213 3.81 -16.86 -8.99
N ARG A 214 3.59 -17.72 -9.99
CA ARG A 214 2.25 -18.22 -10.34
C ARG A 214 1.21 -17.10 -10.57
N GLY A 215 1.69 -15.92 -11.00
CA GLY A 215 0.88 -14.74 -11.31
C GLY A 215 0.59 -13.81 -10.12
N LEU A 216 1.04 -14.15 -8.92
CA LEU A 216 0.85 -13.39 -7.69
C LEU A 216 2.20 -12.93 -7.10
N PRO A 217 2.22 -11.85 -6.30
CA PRO A 217 3.43 -11.44 -5.60
C PRO A 217 3.72 -12.49 -4.52
N ALA A 218 4.86 -13.17 -4.65
CA ALA A 218 5.33 -14.13 -3.65
C ALA A 218 6.38 -13.50 -2.74
N ARG A 219 7.25 -12.64 -3.28
CA ARG A 219 8.25 -11.94 -2.47
C ARG A 219 8.19 -10.45 -2.74
N LEU A 220 8.39 -9.66 -1.69
CA LEU A 220 8.53 -8.20 -1.79
C LEU A 220 9.96 -7.81 -1.38
N GLU A 221 10.55 -6.90 -2.12
CA GLU A 221 11.79 -6.21 -1.80
C GLU A 221 11.43 -4.77 -1.45
N VAL A 222 11.54 -4.45 -0.16
CA VAL A 222 11.22 -3.14 0.38
C VAL A 222 12.52 -2.39 0.59
N ASN A 223 12.75 -1.38 -0.24
CA ASN A 223 13.87 -0.46 -0.03
C ASN A 223 13.49 0.62 1.00
N TRP A 224 14.48 1.15 1.71
CA TRP A 224 14.28 2.25 2.67
C TRP A 224 13.72 3.54 2.05
N SER A 225 13.88 3.73 0.73
CA SER A 225 13.26 4.84 0.02
C SER A 225 11.75 4.65 -0.23
N SER A 226 11.22 3.46 0.08
CA SER A 226 9.80 3.20 0.04
C SER A 226 9.13 3.98 1.18
N SER A 227 8.11 4.76 0.84
CA SER A 227 7.45 5.64 1.81
C SER A 227 6.91 4.86 3.02
N PRO A 228 7.01 5.41 4.26
CA PRO A 228 6.32 4.88 5.45
C PRO A 228 4.81 4.70 5.25
N ILE A 229 4.20 5.46 4.34
CA ILE A 229 2.78 5.33 3.99
C ILE A 229 2.54 4.06 3.18
N SER A 230 3.45 3.66 2.30
CA SER A 230 3.38 2.37 1.59
C SER A 230 3.42 1.21 2.59
N MET A 231 4.17 1.34 3.68
CA MET A 231 4.25 0.31 4.74
C MET A 231 2.95 0.16 5.54
N ARG A 232 2.31 1.26 5.95
CA ARG A 232 1.00 1.18 6.62
C ARG A 232 -0.12 0.70 5.71
N ARG A 233 0.01 0.92 4.40
CA ARG A 233 -0.95 0.44 3.40
C ARG A 233 -0.73 -1.01 2.99
N LEU A 234 0.52 -1.45 3.08
CA LEU A 234 0.89 -2.86 2.95
C LEU A 234 0.15 -3.66 4.02
N ALA A 235 0.15 -3.15 5.26
CA ALA A 235 -0.69 -3.64 6.34
C ALA A 235 -2.19 -3.56 5.96
N GLY A 236 -2.81 -4.73 5.81
CA GLY A 236 -4.21 -4.87 5.39
C GLY A 236 -4.47 -4.99 3.88
N ASP A 237 -3.44 -4.99 3.04
CA ASP A 237 -3.60 -5.31 1.61
C ASP A 237 -4.07 -6.77 1.45
N PRO A 238 -5.13 -7.04 0.68
CA PRO A 238 -5.70 -8.38 0.56
C PRO A 238 -4.73 -9.40 -0.05
N LEU A 239 -3.72 -8.97 -0.81
CA LEU A 239 -2.69 -9.85 -1.38
C LEU A 239 -1.54 -10.15 -0.42
N LEU A 240 -1.40 -9.43 0.69
CA LEU A 240 -0.30 -9.63 1.64
C LEU A 240 -0.20 -11.09 2.13
N PRO A 241 -1.29 -11.83 2.39
CA PRO A 241 -1.20 -13.25 2.76
C PRO A 241 -0.53 -14.13 1.69
N CYS A 242 -0.55 -13.75 0.42
CA CYS A 242 0.11 -14.48 -0.66
C CYS A 242 1.63 -14.25 -0.72
N VAL A 243 2.13 -13.25 0.01
CA VAL A 243 3.56 -12.93 0.08
C VAL A 243 4.23 -13.85 1.10
N ASP A 244 5.17 -14.67 0.64
CA ASP A 244 5.97 -15.58 1.44
C ASP A 244 7.11 -14.90 2.21
N SER A 245 7.65 -13.80 1.68
CA SER A 245 8.81 -13.12 2.23
C SER A 245 8.85 -11.65 1.84
N ILE A 246 9.26 -10.83 2.80
CA ILE A 246 9.51 -9.41 2.63
C ILE A 246 10.97 -9.17 2.98
N ASP A 247 11.80 -8.99 1.96
CA ASP A 247 13.21 -8.67 2.10
C ASP A 247 13.35 -7.15 2.24
N PHE A 248 13.97 -6.68 3.32
CA PHE A 248 14.21 -5.27 3.55
C PHE A 248 15.62 -4.88 3.12
N ASP A 249 15.72 -4.02 2.12
CA ASP A 249 16.99 -3.38 1.81
C ASP A 249 17.13 -2.09 2.63
N CYS A 250 17.85 -2.21 3.76
CA CYS A 250 18.11 -1.13 4.70
C CYS A 250 19.38 -0.32 4.40
N HIS A 251 19.90 -0.35 3.17
CA HIS A 251 21.06 0.45 2.79
C HIS A 251 20.75 1.95 2.61
N ASP A 252 20.42 2.66 3.69
CA ASP A 252 20.64 4.11 3.74
C ASP A 252 22.15 4.36 3.80
N GLN A 253 22.68 5.20 2.90
CA GLN A 253 24.08 5.65 2.91
C GLN A 253 24.49 6.34 4.24
N ARG A 254 23.52 6.66 5.11
CA ARG A 254 23.71 7.32 6.41
C ARG A 254 23.32 6.44 7.61
N GLY A 255 22.98 5.17 7.41
CA GLY A 255 22.74 4.20 8.49
C GLY A 255 21.55 4.50 9.41
N ARG A 256 20.55 5.27 8.98
CA ARG A 256 19.36 5.56 9.78
C ARG A 256 18.20 4.68 9.32
N SER A 257 18.09 3.48 9.88
CA SER A 257 16.81 2.75 9.85
C SER A 257 15.90 3.30 10.94
N ASN A 258 14.61 3.54 10.62
CA ASN A 258 13.59 3.77 11.64
C ASN A 258 12.94 2.42 12.01
N PRO A 259 13.34 1.77 13.11
CA PRO A 259 12.83 0.46 13.49
C PRO A 259 11.32 0.44 13.76
N GLU A 260 10.70 1.60 14.02
CA GLU A 260 9.26 1.71 14.29
C GLU A 260 8.39 1.41 13.05
N ASP A 261 8.81 1.84 11.86
CA ASP A 261 8.08 1.60 10.62
C ASP A 261 8.15 0.11 10.21
N LEU A 262 9.30 -0.52 10.49
CA LEU A 262 9.49 -1.96 10.34
C LEU A 262 8.60 -2.74 11.31
N ALA A 263 8.53 -2.28 12.57
CA ALA A 263 7.69 -2.90 13.60
C ALA A 263 6.21 -2.89 13.21
N GLY A 264 5.71 -1.81 12.60
CA GLY A 264 4.31 -1.71 12.18
C GLY A 264 3.89 -2.80 11.19
N VAL A 265 4.75 -3.14 10.21
CA VAL A 265 4.49 -4.22 9.26
C VAL A 265 4.72 -5.60 9.89
N MET A 266 5.76 -5.75 10.71
CA MET A 266 6.04 -7.03 11.38
C MET A 266 4.99 -7.41 12.43
N LEU A 267 4.25 -6.44 12.96
CA LEU A 267 3.21 -6.65 13.97
C LEU A 267 1.81 -6.79 13.37
N ASP A 268 1.66 -6.71 12.04
CA ASP A 268 0.37 -6.95 11.40
C ASP A 268 -0.01 -8.44 11.54
N PRO A 269 -1.16 -8.77 12.17
CA PRO A 269 -1.57 -10.15 12.39
C PRO A 269 -1.91 -10.92 11.09
N SER A 270 -2.06 -10.23 9.96
CA SER A 270 -2.20 -10.85 8.63
C SER A 270 -0.88 -11.22 7.98
N ALA A 271 0.27 -10.69 8.44
CA ALA A 271 1.62 -11.05 8.00
C ALA A 271 2.09 -12.39 8.63
N THR A 272 1.24 -13.42 8.54
CA THR A 272 1.41 -14.72 9.23
C THR A 272 2.56 -15.56 8.67
N ARG A 273 3.02 -15.31 7.43
CA ARG A 273 4.26 -15.87 6.90
C ARG A 273 5.41 -14.86 7.09
N LEU A 274 6.27 -15.25 8.02
CA LEU A 274 7.58 -14.71 8.38
C LEU A 274 8.22 -13.75 7.36
N VAL A 275 8.34 -12.51 7.80
CA VAL A 275 9.28 -11.51 7.29
C VAL A 275 10.70 -12.05 7.37
N ARG A 276 11.31 -12.41 6.24
CA ARG A 276 12.75 -12.61 6.16
C ARG A 276 13.42 -11.25 6.00
N VAL A 277 13.80 -10.62 7.11
CA VAL A 277 14.64 -9.42 7.05
C VAL A 277 16.04 -9.83 6.58
N ALA A 278 16.28 -9.81 5.26
CA ALA A 278 17.60 -9.95 4.68
C ALA A 278 18.40 -8.64 4.85
N ASN A 279 19.74 -8.70 4.77
CA ASN A 279 20.63 -7.54 4.69
C ASN A 279 20.60 -6.53 5.86
N VAL A 280 20.28 -6.98 7.08
CA VAL A 280 20.48 -6.15 8.28
C VAL A 280 21.97 -5.77 8.36
N PRO A 281 22.33 -4.48 8.61
CA PRO A 281 23.72 -4.03 8.61
C PRO A 281 24.58 -4.90 9.54
N ASN A 282 25.84 -5.13 9.19
CA ASN A 282 26.74 -6.07 9.87
C ASN A 282 26.91 -5.78 11.37
N ASP A 283 26.68 -4.55 11.79
CA ASP A 283 26.60 -4.08 13.18
C ASP A 283 25.39 -4.65 13.97
N VAL A 284 24.54 -5.44 13.32
CA VAL A 284 23.36 -6.14 13.88
C VAL A 284 23.40 -7.66 13.62
N GLN A 285 24.37 -8.21 12.88
CA GLN A 285 24.33 -9.62 12.47
C GLN A 285 24.75 -10.63 13.55
N GLY A 286 23.74 -11.30 14.11
CA GLY A 286 23.75 -12.76 14.26
C GLY A 286 22.93 -13.36 13.13
N ASN A 287 23.57 -14.02 12.18
CA ASN A 287 22.97 -14.54 10.95
C ASN A 287 22.18 -15.83 11.25
N GLN A 288 20.89 -15.72 11.62
CA GLN A 288 19.94 -16.85 11.65
C GLN A 288 18.57 -16.40 11.11
N ALA A 289 17.91 -17.28 10.36
CA ALA A 289 16.50 -17.14 10.08
C ALA A 289 15.75 -17.06 11.43
N VAL A 290 15.12 -15.93 11.71
CA VAL A 290 14.43 -15.72 12.99
C VAL A 290 13.12 -16.51 12.93
N ASP A 291 13.10 -17.75 13.43
CA ASP A 291 11.85 -18.37 13.88
C ASP A 291 11.29 -17.47 15.00
N PRO A 292 10.00 -17.08 15.01
CA PRO A 292 9.40 -16.23 16.04
C PRO A 292 9.64 -16.73 17.48
N ARG A 293 9.96 -18.00 17.66
CA ARG A 293 10.31 -18.61 18.95
C ARG A 293 11.75 -18.35 19.40
N TYR A 294 12.62 -17.83 18.54
CA TYR A 294 14.06 -17.61 18.78
C TYR A 294 14.43 -16.18 19.18
N LEU A 295 13.47 -15.30 19.48
CA LEU A 295 13.70 -13.98 20.13
C LEU A 295 14.28 -14.08 21.57
N ARG A 296 14.88 -15.20 21.97
CA ARG A 296 15.36 -15.44 23.34
C ARG A 296 16.88 -15.35 23.54
N SER A 297 17.69 -15.23 22.49
CA SER A 297 19.14 -15.20 22.68
C SER A 297 19.88 -14.51 21.52
N GLY A 298 19.94 -13.18 21.55
CA GLY A 298 20.77 -12.42 20.62
C GLY A 298 20.72 -10.94 20.91
N SER A 299 21.83 -10.39 21.42
CA SER A 299 22.02 -8.96 21.70
C SER A 299 22.03 -8.16 20.40
N SER A 300 20.88 -7.61 20.01
CA SER A 300 20.81 -6.55 19.00
C SER A 300 19.79 -5.49 19.43
N ARG A 301 20.08 -4.21 19.20
CA ARG A 301 19.19 -3.09 19.54
C ARG A 301 17.80 -3.21 18.89
N LEU A 302 17.71 -3.92 17.77
CA LEU A 302 16.46 -4.24 17.08
C LEU A 302 15.65 -5.28 17.86
N ALA A 303 16.30 -6.31 18.42
CA ALA A 303 15.64 -7.25 19.32
C ALA A 303 15.12 -6.56 20.59
N ASP A 304 15.93 -5.68 21.20
CA ASP A 304 15.53 -4.93 22.39
C ASP A 304 14.33 -4.00 22.16
N THR A 305 14.16 -3.50 20.92
CA THR A 305 13.05 -2.59 20.54
C THR A 305 11.80 -3.36 20.11
N LEU A 306 11.96 -4.45 19.35
CA LEU A 306 10.84 -5.23 18.83
C LEU A 306 10.28 -6.23 19.84
N GLU A 307 11.10 -6.80 20.71
CA GLU A 307 10.68 -7.82 21.66
C GLU A 307 9.58 -7.33 22.64
N PRO A 308 9.65 -6.12 23.22
CA PRO A 308 8.57 -5.60 24.07
C PRO A 308 7.25 -5.40 23.30
N LEU A 309 7.33 -4.92 22.03
CA LEU A 309 6.17 -4.67 21.18
C LEU A 309 5.49 -5.98 20.74
N VAL A 310 6.28 -6.96 20.33
CA VAL A 310 5.82 -8.32 19.99
C VAL A 310 5.21 -9.00 21.22
N ARG A 311 5.85 -8.90 22.40
CA ARG A 311 5.30 -9.45 23.66
C ARG A 311 3.99 -8.77 24.07
N ALA A 312 3.86 -7.47 23.88
CA ALA A 312 2.64 -6.72 24.19
C ALA A 312 1.48 -7.10 23.25
N GLN A 313 1.77 -7.30 21.96
CA GLN A 313 0.79 -7.76 20.99
C GLN A 313 0.35 -9.21 21.27
N TRP A 314 1.29 -10.12 21.52
CA TRP A 314 0.99 -11.52 21.80
C TRP A 314 0.21 -11.72 23.11
N LYS A 315 0.43 -10.89 24.13
CA LYS A 315 -0.40 -10.88 25.34
C LYS A 315 -1.83 -10.41 25.08
N ARG A 316 -2.05 -9.48 24.15
CA ARG A 316 -3.40 -9.03 23.74
C ARG A 316 -4.14 -10.13 22.98
N ASP A 317 -3.45 -10.80 22.06
CA ASP A 317 -4.06 -11.80 21.19
C ASP A 317 -4.20 -13.18 21.88
N GLY A 318 -3.27 -13.54 22.77
CA GLY A 318 -3.35 -14.76 23.57
C GLY A 318 -4.50 -14.76 24.60
N GLN A 319 -4.94 -13.58 25.07
CA GLN A 319 -6.10 -13.48 25.96
C GLN A 319 -7.44 -13.52 25.22
N SER A 320 -7.48 -13.16 23.92
CA SER A 320 -8.69 -13.26 23.11
C SER A 320 -8.92 -14.69 22.60
N PHE A 321 -7.85 -15.48 22.43
CA PHE A 321 -7.92 -16.88 22.01
C PHE A 321 -8.32 -17.84 23.14
N LEU A 322 -8.04 -17.50 24.41
CA LEU A 322 -8.43 -18.31 25.58
C LEU A 322 -9.85 -17.99 26.11
N ARG A 323 -10.60 -17.11 25.43
CA ARG A 323 -11.98 -16.73 25.77
C ARG A 323 -13.02 -17.14 24.72
N LYS A 324 -12.65 -18.02 23.78
CA LYS A 324 -13.58 -18.69 22.87
C LYS A 324 -13.42 -20.20 23.00
#